data_AF-A0A4Q2Y2K5-F1
#
_entry.id   AF-A0A4Q2Y2K5-F1
#
_cell.length_a   1.000
_cell.length_b   1.000
_cell.length_c   1.000
_cell.angle_alpha   90.00
_cell.angle_beta   90.00
_cell.angle_gamma   90.00
#
_symmetry.space_group_name_H-M   'P 1'
#
loop_
_entity.id
_entity.type
_entity.pdbx_description
1 polymer ?
#
loop_
_entity_poly.entity_id
_entity_poly.type
_entity_poly.pdbx_seq_one_letter_code
_entity_poly.pdbx_strand_id
1 'polypeptide(L)'
;MNSSSVHLMTSRQTLLLILLPMAGTFAVLRLYLHFVQVQHVYPGGHLVHHLFTGTLVLIPAAFILAFGAKWRMTAILARVAVGIGSGLILDELTFLVMTEAADYDYVSGISLWGGAGFTAVAALLLWGLHWRHRR
;
A
#
# COMPACT_ATOMS: atom_id res chain seq x y z
N MET A 1 15.24 -13.88 34.39
CA MET A 1 14.78 -13.95 32.98
C MET A 1 14.43 -12.54 32.56
N ASN A 2 15.19 -11.98 31.62
CA ASN A 2 15.09 -10.59 31.19
C ASN A 2 13.79 -10.40 30.39
N SER A 3 12.80 -9.71 30.96
CA SER A 3 11.58 -9.32 30.25
C SER A 3 11.93 -8.22 29.24
N SER A 4 12.48 -8.64 28.10
CA SER A 4 12.67 -7.79 26.93
C SER A 4 11.32 -7.17 26.61
N SER A 5 11.19 -5.88 26.89
CA SER A 5 10.05 -5.07 26.51
C SER A 5 9.92 -5.11 24.99
N VAL A 6 9.15 -6.07 24.48
CA VAL A 6 8.61 -6.02 23.12
C VAL A 6 7.94 -4.67 23.04
N HIS A 7 8.52 -3.75 22.28
CA HIS A 7 8.03 -2.37 22.20
C HIS A 7 6.71 -2.40 21.44
N LEU A 8 5.63 -2.67 22.16
CA LEU A 8 4.28 -2.80 21.62
C LEU A 8 3.87 -1.42 21.11
N MET A 9 3.75 -1.29 19.79
CA MET A 9 3.14 -0.10 19.21
C MET A 9 1.66 -0.09 19.55
N THR A 10 1.13 1.10 19.83
CA THR A 10 -0.30 1.23 20.08
C THR A 10 -1.08 0.88 18.82
N SER A 11 -2.31 0.39 18.99
CA SER A 11 -3.19 0.06 17.86
C SER A 11 -3.41 1.29 16.95
N ARG A 12 -3.48 2.51 17.53
CA ARG A 12 -3.60 3.76 16.78
C ARG A 12 -2.36 4.05 15.93
N GLN A 13 -1.16 3.82 16.47
CA GLN A 13 0.08 3.95 15.70
C GLN A 13 0.13 2.95 14.55
N THR A 14 -0.27 1.70 14.79
CA THR A 14 -0.34 0.69 13.72
C THR A 14 -1.29 1.11 12.60
N LEU A 15 -2.49 1.59 12.95
CA LEU A 15 -3.44 2.12 11.98
C LEU A 15 -2.82 3.23 11.14
N LEU A 16 -2.25 4.27 11.77
CA LEU A 16 -1.72 5.44 11.06
C LEU A 16 -0.50 5.10 10.19
N LEU A 17 0.37 4.20 10.66
CA LEU A 17 1.56 3.77 9.92
C LEU A 17 1.24 2.94 8.67
N ILE A 18 0.03 2.41 8.54
CA ILE A 18 -0.42 1.71 7.32
C ILE A 18 -1.30 2.65 6.49
N LEU A 19 -2.26 3.32 7.12
CA LEU A 19 -3.27 4.13 6.45
C LEU A 19 -2.68 5.35 5.74
N LEU A 20 -1.82 6.12 6.42
CA LEU A 20 -1.26 7.34 5.83
C LEU A 20 -0.36 7.02 4.64
N PRO A 21 0.55 6.02 4.70
CA PRO A 21 1.33 5.64 3.52
C PRO A 21 0.48 5.06 2.40
N MET A 22 -0.56 4.27 2.70
CA MET A 22 -1.46 3.73 1.67
C MET A 22 -2.19 4.84 0.90
N ALA A 23 -2.85 5.75 1.62
CA ALA A 23 -3.57 6.86 1.00
C ALA A 23 -2.61 7.85 0.34
N GLY A 24 -1.46 8.12 0.97
CA GLY A 24 -0.41 8.97 0.44
C GLY A 24 0.19 8.42 -0.85
N THR A 25 0.50 7.13 -0.92
CA THR A 25 1.00 6.47 -2.13
C THR A 25 0.00 6.55 -3.26
N PHE A 26 -1.28 6.27 -3.02
CA PHE A 26 -2.33 6.45 -4.02
C PHE A 26 -2.38 7.89 -4.53
N ALA A 27 -2.44 8.88 -3.62
CA ALA A 27 -2.53 10.29 -4.00
C ALA A 27 -1.30 10.77 -4.79
N VAL A 28 -0.10 10.43 -4.32
CA VAL A 28 1.16 10.81 -4.99
C VAL A 28 1.27 10.14 -6.35
N LEU A 29 0.94 8.86 -6.47
CA LEU A 29 0.95 8.15 -7.74
C LEU A 29 -0.03 8.78 -8.73
N ARG A 30 -1.25 9.10 -8.30
CA ARG A 30 -2.25 9.75 -9.16
C ARG A 30 -1.84 11.14 -9.61
N LEU A 31 -1.26 11.94 -8.72
CA LEU A 31 -0.70 13.25 -9.10
C LEU A 31 0.45 13.07 -10.09
N TYR A 32 1.35 12.12 -9.85
CA TYR A 32 2.47 11.83 -10.74
C TYR A 32 1.99 11.43 -12.14
N LEU A 33 1.07 10.48 -12.25
CA LEU A 33 0.51 10.04 -13.53
C LEU A 33 -0.25 11.16 -14.25
N HIS A 34 -0.91 12.06 -13.51
CA HIS A 34 -1.61 13.19 -14.09
C HIS A 34 -0.65 14.22 -14.74
N PHE A 35 0.51 14.46 -14.13
CA PHE A 35 1.47 15.47 -14.60
C PHE A 35 2.58 14.91 -15.51
N VAL A 36 3.06 13.71 -15.22
CA VAL A 36 4.26 13.11 -15.86
C VAL A 36 3.88 12.04 -16.89
N GLN A 37 2.61 11.60 -16.88
CA GLN A 37 2.10 10.51 -17.70
C GLN A 37 2.82 9.18 -17.42
N VAL A 38 2.39 8.11 -18.07
CA VAL A 38 2.95 6.77 -17.86
C VAL A 38 4.37 6.71 -18.39
N GLN A 39 5.30 6.28 -17.55
CA GLN A 39 6.67 5.98 -17.92
C GLN A 39 6.92 4.50 -17.69
N HIS A 40 7.16 3.76 -18.76
CA HIS A 40 7.40 2.33 -18.70
C HIS A 40 8.84 2.05 -18.26
N VAL A 41 9.01 1.21 -17.24
CA VAL A 41 10.32 0.75 -16.78
C VAL A 41 10.53 -0.68 -17.26
N TYR A 42 11.69 -0.94 -17.90
CA TYR A 42 12.04 -2.24 -18.49
C TYR A 42 13.30 -2.88 -17.88
N PRO A 43 13.33 -3.26 -16.59
CA PRO A 43 14.48 -3.95 -16.03
C PRO A 43 14.64 -5.32 -16.72
N GLY A 44 15.81 -5.57 -17.30
CA GLY A 44 16.08 -6.82 -18.03
C GLY A 44 15.19 -7.04 -19.26
N GLY A 45 14.57 -5.98 -19.81
CA GLY A 45 13.69 -6.07 -20.98
C GLY A 45 12.23 -6.41 -20.68
N HIS A 46 11.85 -6.55 -19.40
CA HIS A 46 10.48 -6.85 -19.00
C HIS A 46 9.77 -5.62 -18.44
N LEU A 47 8.53 -5.40 -18.88
CA LEU A 47 7.70 -4.31 -18.38
C LEU A 47 7.37 -4.53 -16.90
N VAL A 48 7.73 -3.55 -16.05
CA VAL A 48 7.42 -3.57 -14.62
C VAL A 48 6.29 -2.61 -14.30
N HIS A 49 5.18 -3.19 -13.84
CA HIS A 49 3.99 -2.48 -13.39
C HIS A 49 4.09 -2.04 -11.91
N HIS A 50 3.28 -1.07 -11.50
CA HIS A 50 3.16 -0.70 -10.08
C HIS A 50 2.71 -1.89 -9.24
N LEU A 51 1.91 -2.81 -9.79
CA LEU A 51 1.51 -4.05 -9.15
C LEU A 51 2.71 -4.91 -8.74
N PHE A 52 3.72 -5.04 -9.61
CA PHE A 52 4.92 -5.82 -9.32
C PHE A 52 5.72 -5.18 -8.19
N THR A 53 5.99 -3.87 -8.29
CA THR A 53 6.70 -3.11 -7.28
C THR A 53 5.97 -3.14 -5.93
N GLY A 54 4.65 -2.95 -5.95
CA GLY A 54 3.81 -3.01 -4.75
C GLY A 54 3.84 -4.38 -4.09
N THR A 55 3.82 -5.45 -4.88
CA THR A 55 3.92 -6.83 -4.40
C THR A 55 5.28 -7.12 -3.77
N LEU A 56 6.37 -6.68 -4.40
CA LEU A 56 7.73 -6.82 -3.87
C LEU A 56 7.93 -6.06 -2.55
N VAL A 57 7.23 -4.95 -2.34
CA VAL A 57 7.27 -4.19 -1.08
C VAL A 57 6.38 -4.84 -0.02
N LEU A 58 5.15 -5.23 -0.40
CA LEU A 58 4.13 -5.71 0.54
C LEU A 58 4.45 -7.08 1.11
N ILE A 59 4.82 -8.06 0.28
CA ILE A 59 4.97 -9.46 0.72
C ILE A 59 6.06 -9.60 1.80
N PRO A 60 7.30 -9.10 1.62
CA PRO A 60 8.33 -9.19 2.65
C PRO A 60 7.94 -8.45 3.93
N ALA A 61 7.28 -7.30 3.80
CA ALA A 61 6.80 -6.53 4.95
C ALA A 61 5.73 -7.30 5.74
N ALA A 62 4.80 -7.96 5.05
CA ALA A 62 3.80 -8.82 5.66
C ALA A 62 4.45 -10.00 6.39
N PHE A 63 5.47 -10.64 5.81
CA PHE A 63 6.21 -11.72 6.48
C PHE A 63 6.91 -11.24 7.75
N ILE A 64 7.61 -10.10 7.70
CA ILE A 64 8.24 -9.50 8.88
C ILE A 64 7.22 -9.26 10.00
N LEU A 65 6.01 -8.81 9.65
CA LEU A 65 4.94 -8.60 10.64
C LEU A 65 4.35 -9.92 11.16
N ALA A 66 4.19 -10.92 10.30
CA ALA A 66 3.63 -12.22 10.65
C ALA A 66 4.52 -13.00 11.62
N PHE A 67 5.84 -12.97 11.44
CA PHE A 67 6.81 -13.61 12.34
C PHE A 67 7.24 -12.74 13.53
N GLY A 68 6.77 -11.48 13.56
CA GLY A 68 7.14 -10.50 14.57
C GLY A 68 8.47 -9.80 14.27
N ALA A 69 8.49 -8.49 14.51
CA ALA A 69 9.68 -7.68 14.34
C ALA A 69 10.43 -7.54 15.68
N LYS A 70 11.70 -7.96 15.72
CA LYS A 70 12.58 -7.81 16.90
C LYS A 70 12.84 -6.35 17.26
N TRP A 71 12.99 -5.49 16.26
CA TRP A 71 13.36 -4.08 16.44
C TRP A 71 12.17 -3.17 16.13
N ARG A 72 12.00 -2.11 16.96
CA ARG A 72 10.93 -1.12 16.79
C ARG A 72 10.92 -0.49 15.40
N MET A 73 12.11 -0.12 14.87
CA MET A 73 12.22 0.47 13.54
C MET A 73 11.78 -0.51 12.44
N THR A 74 12.19 -1.78 12.52
CA THR A 74 11.72 -2.82 11.59
C THR A 74 10.20 -2.95 11.63
N ALA A 75 9.59 -2.88 12.82
CA ALA A 75 8.14 -2.95 12.97
C ALA A 75 7.41 -1.74 12.35
N ILE A 76 7.99 -0.54 12.44
CA ILE A 76 7.48 0.69 11.83
C ILE A 76 7.59 0.62 10.32
N LEU A 77 8.80 0.35 9.81
CA LEU A 77 9.09 0.28 8.38
C LEU A 77 8.24 -0.79 7.69
N ALA A 78 8.03 -1.95 8.31
CA ALA A 78 7.18 -2.98 7.75
C ALA A 78 5.70 -2.53 7.63
N ARG A 79 5.17 -1.76 8.60
CA ARG A 79 3.80 -1.22 8.49
C ARG A 79 3.68 -0.15 7.40
N VAL A 80 4.70 0.71 7.30
CA VAL A 80 4.78 1.71 6.22
C VAL A 80 4.85 1.02 4.86
N ALA A 81 5.70 0.00 4.72
CA ALA A 81 5.83 -0.79 3.51
C ALA A 81 4.53 -1.53 3.15
N VAL A 82 3.80 -2.10 4.12
CA VAL A 82 2.45 -2.64 3.88
C VAL A 82 1.52 -1.57 3.33
N GLY A 83 1.53 -0.36 3.89
CA GLY A 83 0.74 0.77 3.38
C GLY A 83 1.09 1.13 1.93
N ILE A 84 2.37 1.39 1.66
CA ILE A 84 2.88 1.74 0.32
C ILE A 84 2.54 0.64 -0.70
N GLY A 85 2.89 -0.60 -0.38
CA GLY A 85 2.66 -1.73 -1.28
C GLY A 85 1.17 -1.95 -1.56
N SER A 86 0.31 -1.79 -0.54
CA SER A 86 -1.14 -1.86 -0.73
C SER A 86 -1.64 -0.74 -1.65
N GLY A 87 -1.17 0.49 -1.46
CA GLY A 87 -1.55 1.62 -2.31
C GLY A 87 -1.21 1.39 -3.79
N LEU A 88 0.01 0.90 -4.07
CA LEU A 88 0.43 0.55 -5.44
C LEU A 88 -0.41 -0.58 -6.04
N ILE A 89 -0.65 -1.65 -5.28
CA ILE A 89 -1.40 -2.82 -5.75
C ILE A 89 -2.85 -2.44 -6.03
N LEU A 90 -3.52 -1.72 -5.12
CA LEU A 90 -4.93 -1.36 -5.29
C LEU A 90 -5.13 -0.43 -6.49
N ASP A 91 -4.20 0.50 -6.70
CA ASP A 91 -4.23 1.40 -7.85
C ASP A 91 -4.11 0.64 -9.18
N GLU A 92 -3.07 -0.19 -9.31
CA GLU A 92 -2.79 -0.93 -10.53
C GLU A 92 -3.83 -2.02 -10.80
N LEU A 93 -4.29 -2.72 -9.77
CA LEU A 93 -5.33 -3.74 -9.92
C LEU A 93 -6.64 -3.12 -10.43
N THR A 94 -6.97 -1.92 -9.96
CA THR A 94 -8.13 -1.20 -10.50
C THR A 94 -7.93 -0.89 -11.97
N PHE A 95 -6.79 -0.31 -12.34
CA PHE A 95 -6.46 0.01 -13.72
C PHE A 95 -6.56 -1.25 -14.63
N LEU A 96 -5.92 -2.34 -14.25
CA LEU A 96 -5.88 -3.58 -15.05
C LEU A 96 -7.23 -4.29 -15.17
N VAL A 97 -8.08 -4.22 -14.13
CA VAL A 97 -9.35 -4.96 -14.09
C VAL A 97 -10.52 -4.15 -14.62
N MET A 98 -10.50 -2.82 -14.42
CA MET A 98 -11.65 -1.94 -14.69
C MET A 98 -11.50 -1.13 -15.98
N THR A 99 -10.36 -1.21 -16.69
CA THR A 99 -10.12 -0.49 -17.95
C THR A 99 -9.55 -1.42 -19.03
N GLU A 100 -9.23 -0.88 -20.21
CA GLU A 100 -8.57 -1.62 -21.28
C GLU A 100 -7.05 -1.74 -21.06
N ALA A 101 -6.56 -1.32 -19.89
CA ALA A 101 -5.14 -1.29 -19.51
C ALA A 101 -4.24 -0.51 -20.49
N ALA A 102 -4.78 0.50 -21.18
CA ALA A 102 -4.01 1.38 -22.04
C ALA A 102 -3.44 2.58 -21.24
N ASP A 103 -2.30 3.16 -21.68
CA ASP A 103 -1.65 4.25 -20.93
C ASP A 103 -2.56 5.46 -20.67
N TYR A 104 -3.48 5.75 -21.58
CA TYR A 104 -4.44 6.84 -21.43
C TYR A 104 -5.51 6.55 -20.36
N ASP A 105 -5.74 5.28 -20.01
CA ASP A 105 -6.72 4.89 -19.01
C ASP A 105 -6.29 5.26 -17.59
N TYR A 106 -5.00 5.50 -17.33
CA TYR A 106 -4.50 5.89 -16.00
C TYR A 106 -5.08 7.22 -15.51
N VAL A 107 -5.38 8.13 -16.43
CA VAL A 107 -6.01 9.42 -16.14
C VAL A 107 -7.52 9.41 -16.35
N SER A 108 -8.10 8.26 -16.74
CA SER A 108 -9.54 8.11 -16.88
C SER A 108 -10.24 8.23 -15.53
N GLY A 109 -11.49 8.72 -15.56
CA GLY A 109 -12.33 8.77 -14.37
C GLY A 109 -12.58 7.39 -13.78
N ILE A 110 -12.67 6.34 -14.61
CA ILE A 110 -12.92 4.96 -14.15
C ILE A 110 -11.73 4.46 -13.33
N SER A 111 -10.51 4.61 -13.84
CA SER A 111 -9.30 4.23 -13.10
C SER A 111 -9.18 5.03 -11.80
N LEU A 112 -9.36 6.35 -11.84
CA LEU A 112 -9.23 7.21 -10.67
C LEU A 112 -10.25 6.87 -9.57
N TRP A 113 -11.54 6.83 -9.92
CA TRP A 113 -12.60 6.59 -8.94
C TRP A 113 -12.62 5.13 -8.46
N GLY A 114 -12.29 4.18 -9.33
CA GLY A 114 -12.13 2.79 -8.93
C GLY A 114 -10.99 2.63 -7.92
N GLY A 115 -9.82 3.24 -8.17
CA GLY A 115 -8.68 3.17 -7.28
C GLY A 115 -8.95 3.86 -5.95
N ALA A 116 -9.62 5.01 -5.98
CA ALA A 116 -10.08 5.71 -4.78
C ALA A 116 -11.08 4.85 -3.98
N GLY A 117 -12.01 4.19 -4.68
CA GLY A 117 -13.01 3.29 -4.09
C GLY A 117 -12.37 2.10 -3.38
N PHE A 118 -11.47 1.37 -4.03
CA PHE A 118 -10.77 0.24 -3.42
C PHE A 118 -9.86 0.68 -2.26
N THR A 119 -9.18 1.82 -2.39
CA THR A 119 -8.39 2.40 -1.29
C THR A 119 -9.27 2.76 -0.10
N ALA A 120 -10.46 3.33 -0.33
CA ALA A 120 -11.43 3.63 0.72
C ALA A 120 -11.95 2.36 1.41
N VAL A 121 -12.27 1.31 0.65
CA VAL A 121 -12.68 0.01 1.21
C VAL A 121 -11.57 -0.58 2.09
N ALA A 122 -10.32 -0.57 1.62
CA ALA A 122 -9.18 -1.04 2.41
C ALA A 122 -8.97 -0.22 3.69
N ALA A 123 -9.12 1.10 3.60
CA ALA A 123 -9.04 2.01 4.75
C ALA A 123 -10.13 1.74 5.78
N LEU A 124 -11.37 1.54 5.34
CA LEU A 124 -12.52 1.20 6.19
C LEU A 124 -12.32 -0.16 6.87
N LEU A 125 -11.82 -1.17 6.15
CA LEU A 125 -11.48 -2.46 6.72
C LEU A 125 -10.43 -2.33 7.82
N LEU A 126 -9.33 -1.62 7.54
CA LEU A 126 -8.25 -1.41 8.51
C LEU A 126 -8.75 -0.64 9.75
N TRP A 127 -9.59 0.37 9.55
CA TRP A 127 -10.22 1.12 10.64
C TRP A 127 -11.18 0.24 11.46
N GLY A 128 -11.99 -0.60 10.81
CA GLY A 128 -12.89 -1.55 11.47
C GLY A 128 -12.14 -2.58 12.33
N LEU A 129 -11.03 -3.12 11.82
CA LEU A 129 -10.15 -4.03 12.57
C LEU A 129 -9.54 -3.32 13.79
N HIS A 130 -9.08 -2.09 13.61
CA HIS A 130 -8.56 -1.27 14.70
C HIS A 130 -9.62 -1.01 15.79
N TRP A 131 -10.85 -0.70 15.40
CA TRP A 131 -11.96 -0.49 16.32
C TRP A 131 -12.29 -1.77 17.10
N ARG A 132 -12.35 -2.92 16.43
CA ARG A 132 -12.58 -4.22 17.08
C ARG A 132 -11.47 -4.57 18.07
N HIS A 133 -10.22 -4.23 17.77
CA HIS A 133 -9.10 -4.49 18.68
C HIS A 133 -9.05 -3.55 19.89
N ARG A 134 -9.78 -2.43 19.86
CA ARG A 134 -9.88 -1.48 20.98
C ARG A 134 -11.03 -1.79 21.95
N ARG A 135 -11.96 -2.65 21.56
CA ARG A 135 -13.05 -3.16 22.40
C ARG A 135 -12.61 -4.43 23.12
#